data_AF-A0A8D0I663-F1
#
_entry.id   AF-A0A8D0I663-F1
#
_cell.length_a   1.000
_cell.length_b   1.000
_cell.length_c   1.000
_cell.angle_alpha   90.00
_cell.angle_beta   90.00
_cell.angle_gamma   90.00
#
_symmetry.space_group_name_H-M   'P 1'
#
loop_
_entity.id
_entity.type
_entity.pdbx_description
1 polymer ?
#
loop_
_entity_poly.entity_id
_entity_poly.type
_entity_poly.pdbx_seq_one_letter_code
_entity_poly.pdbx_strand_id
1 'polypeptide(L)'
;MSSSRLGLRLAACLLNISEARRKYIVENVAKAALLERNGQKHPNVSVLNIFSDHEYNRSVITIAGSVDELGLAENLLLRVPGCSVFLFGEADLPEKRPLVQRRKQLGWFTRRDFSALEPDLGVAPARKCGLTACFRAL
;
A
#
# COMPACT_ATOMS: atom_id res chain seq x y z
N MET A 1 21.95 -30.08 -19.97
CA MET A 1 21.36 -28.74 -20.21
C MET A 1 21.25 -28.05 -18.85
N SER A 2 22.04 -27.01 -18.60
CA SER A 2 21.93 -26.23 -17.37
C SER A 2 20.62 -25.44 -17.43
N SER A 3 19.67 -25.79 -16.57
CA SER A 3 18.44 -25.01 -16.41
C SER A 3 18.82 -23.71 -15.70
N SER A 4 19.04 -22.65 -16.47
CA SER A 4 19.11 -21.29 -15.94
C SER A 4 17.73 -20.89 -15.43
N ARG A 5 17.33 -21.40 -14.26
CA ARG A 5 16.19 -20.87 -13.54
C ARG A 5 16.60 -19.48 -13.08
N LEU A 6 16.28 -18.45 -13.88
CA LEU A 6 16.22 -17.08 -13.40
C LEU A 6 15.34 -17.14 -12.14
N GLY A 7 15.96 -16.94 -10.97
CA GLY A 7 15.26 -16.95 -9.70
C GLY A 7 14.13 -15.93 -9.72
N LEU A 8 13.05 -16.22 -8.99
CA LEU A 8 11.94 -15.27 -8.88
C LEU A 8 12.46 -13.95 -8.31
N ARG A 9 12.21 -12.84 -9.03
CA ARG A 9 12.46 -11.50 -8.51
C ARG A 9 11.42 -11.21 -7.45
N LEU A 10 11.84 -11.23 -6.19
CA LEU A 10 10.97 -11.02 -5.04
C LEU A 10 11.01 -9.56 -4.59
N ALA A 11 9.86 -9.07 -4.16
CA ALA A 11 9.71 -7.82 -3.43
C ALA A 11 8.91 -8.06 -2.15
N ALA A 12 9.02 -7.13 -1.21
CA ALA A 12 8.23 -7.09 0.00
C ALA A 12 7.46 -5.76 0.09
N CYS A 13 6.19 -5.84 0.47
CA CYS A 13 5.31 -4.71 0.72
C CYS A 13 4.96 -4.67 2.21
N LEU A 14 5.22 -3.53 2.85
CA LEU A 14 4.82 -3.27 4.23
C LEU A 14 3.56 -2.38 4.21
N LEU A 15 2.40 -3.02 4.27
CA LEU A 15 1.11 -2.34 4.19
C LEU A 15 0.69 -1.86 5.58
N ASN A 16 0.63 -0.54 5.77
CA ASN A 16 0.13 0.09 6.99
C ASN A 16 -1.39 0.30 6.88
N ILE A 17 -2.16 -0.23 7.83
CA ILE A 17 -3.62 -0.25 7.82
C ILE A 17 -4.17 0.51 9.03
N SER A 18 -5.05 1.47 8.77
CA SER A 18 -5.87 2.15 9.79
C SER A 18 -7.14 1.36 10.06
N GLU A 19 -7.05 0.32 10.90
CA GLU A 19 -8.11 -0.66 11.12
C GLU A 19 -9.12 -0.30 12.23
N ALA A 20 -8.84 0.75 13.02
CA ALA A 20 -9.73 1.26 14.06
C ALA A 20 -10.17 0.21 15.10
N ARG A 21 -9.21 -0.61 15.56
CA ARG A 21 -9.34 -1.72 16.52
C ARG A 21 -10.22 -2.89 16.07
N ARG A 22 -10.60 -2.93 14.81
CA ARG A 22 -11.31 -4.05 14.17
C ARG A 22 -10.33 -5.02 13.51
N LYS A 23 -9.80 -5.95 14.33
CA LYS A 23 -8.88 -7.02 13.89
C LYS A 23 -9.33 -7.77 12.62
N TYR A 24 -10.63 -8.05 12.49
CA TYR A 24 -11.18 -8.75 11.33
C TYR A 24 -10.90 -8.03 9.99
N ILE A 25 -10.72 -6.70 10.00
CA ILE A 25 -10.34 -5.94 8.79
C ILE A 25 -8.95 -6.37 8.33
N VAL A 26 -7.99 -6.45 9.26
CA VAL A 26 -6.61 -6.86 8.98
C VAL A 26 -6.57 -8.31 8.47
N GLU A 27 -7.33 -9.20 9.11
CA GLU A 27 -7.44 -10.59 8.71
C GLU A 27 -8.04 -10.74 7.30
N ASN A 28 -9.07 -9.96 6.97
CA ASN A 28 -9.68 -9.98 5.64
C ASN A 28 -8.71 -9.47 4.57
N VAL A 29 -7.93 -8.42 4.87
CA VAL A 29 -6.90 -7.93 3.95
C VAL A 29 -5.79 -8.97 3.77
N ALA A 30 -5.33 -9.62 4.85
CA ALA A 30 -4.35 -10.69 4.77
C ALA A 30 -4.84 -11.89 3.94
N LYS A 31 -6.09 -12.31 4.15
CA LYS A 31 -6.73 -13.39 3.35
C LYS A 31 -6.83 -12.98 1.88
N ALA A 32 -7.28 -11.76 1.59
CA ALA A 32 -7.40 -11.26 0.21
C ALA A 32 -6.06 -11.22 -0.51
N ALA A 33 -4.95 -10.92 0.18
CA ALA A 33 -3.62 -10.94 -0.41
C ALA A 33 -3.16 -12.34 -0.86
N LEU A 34 -3.73 -13.41 -0.28
CA LEU A 34 -3.38 -14.80 -0.61
C LEU A 34 -4.25 -15.40 -1.71
N LEU A 35 -5.20 -14.64 -2.26
CA LEU A 35 -6.18 -15.14 -3.22
C LEU A 35 -6.13 -14.35 -4.54
N GLU A 36 -6.28 -15.08 -5.64
CA GLU A 36 -6.56 -14.50 -6.95
C GLU A 36 -8.03 -14.05 -7.06
N ARG A 37 -8.37 -13.32 -8.14
CA ARG A 37 -9.75 -12.86 -8.39
C ARG A 37 -10.76 -14.00 -8.53
N ASN A 38 -10.32 -15.17 -8.98
CA ASN A 38 -11.13 -16.39 -9.11
C ASN A 38 -11.29 -17.13 -7.76
N GLY A 39 -10.70 -16.62 -6.67
CA GLY A 39 -10.72 -17.23 -5.34
C GLY A 39 -9.70 -18.36 -5.13
N GLN A 40 -8.86 -18.67 -6.12
CA GLN A 40 -7.78 -19.65 -5.97
C GLN A 40 -6.61 -19.04 -5.19
N LYS A 41 -5.79 -19.91 -4.58
CA LYS A 41 -4.60 -19.48 -3.85
C LYS A 41 -3.59 -18.84 -4.81
N HIS A 42 -3.13 -17.64 -4.47
CA HIS A 42 -2.11 -16.93 -5.21
C HIS A 42 -0.75 -17.68 -5.10
N PRO A 43 -0.18 -18.20 -6.19
CA PRO A 43 0.99 -19.09 -6.12
C PRO A 43 2.28 -18.36 -5.72
N ASN A 44 2.40 -17.08 -6.11
CA ASN A 44 3.60 -16.27 -5.96
C ASN A 44 3.50 -15.17 -4.90
N VAL A 45 2.54 -15.25 -3.97
CA VAL A 45 2.35 -14.26 -2.90
C VAL A 45 2.23 -14.96 -1.55
N SER A 46 2.80 -14.36 -0.52
CA SER A 46 2.74 -14.86 0.86
C SER A 46 2.68 -13.71 1.85
N VAL A 47 1.89 -13.89 2.90
CA VAL A 47 1.88 -12.99 4.07
C VAL A 47 2.94 -13.50 5.04
N LEU A 48 3.99 -12.70 5.25
CA LEU A 48 5.12 -13.06 6.10
C LEU A 48 4.89 -12.70 7.57
N ASN A 49 4.22 -11.59 7.82
CA ASN A 49 3.98 -11.11 9.18
C ASN A 49 2.74 -10.21 9.26
N ILE A 50 2.08 -10.23 10.41
CA ILE A 50 1.04 -9.26 10.77
C ILE A 50 1.41 -8.71 12.15
N PHE A 51 1.85 -7.46 12.19
CA PHE A 51 2.09 -6.73 13.42
C PHE A 51 0.91 -5.82 13.72
N SER A 52 0.42 -5.80 14.95
CA SER A 52 -0.66 -4.90 15.36
C SER A 52 -0.28 -4.22 16.66
N ASP A 53 -0.29 -2.89 16.64
CA ASP A 53 -0.02 -2.07 17.81
C ASP A 53 -1.34 -1.48 18.31
N HIS A 54 -1.74 -1.89 19.51
CA HIS A 54 -3.00 -1.46 20.12
C HIS A 54 -2.99 0.02 20.52
N GLU A 55 -1.84 0.55 20.95
CA GLU A 55 -1.70 1.94 21.37
C GLU A 55 -1.64 2.87 20.16
N TYR A 56 -1.00 2.42 19.08
CA TYR A 56 -0.86 3.19 17.84
C TYR A 56 -2.07 3.08 16.88
N ASN A 57 -3.02 2.18 17.19
CA ASN A 57 -4.26 1.92 16.43
C ASN A 57 -4.01 1.68 14.93
N ARG A 58 -2.92 0.96 14.64
CA ARG A 58 -2.48 0.63 13.29
C ARG A 58 -1.89 -0.77 13.26
N SER A 59 -2.17 -1.47 12.17
CA SER A 59 -1.58 -2.77 11.88
C SER A 59 -0.70 -2.67 10.64
N VAL A 60 0.36 -3.45 10.62
CA VAL A 60 1.27 -3.59 9.48
C VAL A 60 1.23 -5.03 9.01
N ILE A 61 0.91 -5.24 7.74
CA ILE A 61 1.03 -6.54 7.08
C ILE A 61 2.26 -6.52 6.20
N THR A 62 3.15 -7.50 6.37
CA THR A 62 4.27 -7.73 5.47
C THR A 62 3.87 -8.80 4.46
N ILE A 63 3.79 -8.42 3.19
CA ILE A 63 3.46 -9.31 2.08
C ILE A 63 4.70 -9.44 1.20
N ALA A 64 5.10 -10.65 0.85
CA ALA A 64 6.12 -10.90 -0.16
C ALA A 64 5.50 -11.53 -1.40
N GLY A 65 6.03 -11.17 -2.56
CA GLY A 65 5.63 -11.77 -3.81
C GLY A 65 6.57 -11.40 -4.94
N SER A 66 6.24 -11.86 -6.15
CA SER A 66 7.01 -11.42 -7.32
C SER A 66 6.87 -9.90 -7.52
N VAL A 67 7.88 -9.27 -8.11
CA VAL A 67 7.84 -7.83 -8.45
C VAL A 67 6.64 -7.48 -9.33
N ASP A 68 6.18 -8.41 -10.17
CA ASP A 68 5.06 -8.21 -11.08
C ASP A 68 3.70 -8.26 -10.35
N GLU A 69 3.61 -8.99 -9.23
CA GLU A 69 2.39 -9.12 -8.42
C GLU A 69 2.23 -7.98 -7.40
N LEU A 70 3.34 -7.47 -6.88
CA LEU A 70 3.32 -6.33 -5.95
C LEU A 70 3.16 -5.03 -6.74
N GLY A 71 1.91 -4.80 -7.13
CA GLY A 71 1.46 -3.74 -8.02
C GLY A 71 1.68 -2.32 -7.50
N LEU A 72 1.87 -1.43 -8.47
CA LEU A 72 2.12 -0.01 -8.32
C LEU A 72 0.88 0.79 -7.91
N ALA A 73 1.09 2.05 -7.49
CA ALA A 73 0.03 2.99 -7.12
C ALA A 73 -1.06 3.14 -8.21
N GLU A 74 -0.69 3.04 -9.48
CA GLU A 74 -1.59 3.09 -10.64
C GLU A 74 -2.59 1.92 -10.64
N ASN A 75 -2.14 0.71 -10.26
CA ASN A 75 -3.04 -0.45 -10.16
C ASN A 75 -4.08 -0.27 -9.07
N LEU A 76 -3.73 0.40 -7.97
CA LEU A 76 -4.69 0.72 -6.91
C LEU A 76 -5.78 1.65 -7.44
N LEU A 77 -5.41 2.67 -8.21
CA LEU A 77 -6.34 3.63 -8.83
C LEU A 77 -7.29 2.98 -9.82
N LEU A 78 -6.78 2.05 -10.63
CA LEU A 78 -7.61 1.28 -11.57
C LEU A 78 -8.63 0.38 -10.87
N ARG A 79 -8.28 -0.16 -9.70
CA ARG A 79 -9.12 -1.13 -8.99
C ARG A 79 -10.01 -0.51 -7.93
N VAL A 80 -9.67 0.68 -7.44
CA VAL A 80 -10.42 1.40 -6.40
C VAL A 80 -10.76 2.80 -6.92
N PRO A 81 -11.88 2.95 -7.65
CA PRO A 81 -12.32 4.24 -8.15
C PRO A 81 -12.49 5.25 -7.01
N GLY A 82 -12.01 6.48 -7.22
CA GLY A 82 -12.05 7.53 -6.21
C GLY A 82 -10.93 7.45 -5.16
N CYS A 83 -9.96 6.54 -5.32
CA CYS A 83 -8.74 6.53 -4.51
C CYS A 83 -7.79 7.67 -4.95
N SER A 84 -6.96 8.08 -4.02
CA SER A 84 -5.97 9.13 -4.18
C SER A 84 -4.67 8.66 -3.54
N VAL A 85 -3.55 8.86 -4.21
CA VAL A 85 -2.23 8.43 -3.76
C VAL A 85 -1.25 9.59 -3.79
N PHE A 86 -0.43 9.70 -2.75
CA PHE A 86 0.80 10.48 -2.81
C PHE A 86 2.02 9.55 -2.70
N LEU A 87 3.06 9.92 -3.41
CA LEU A 87 4.34 9.26 -3.47
C LEU A 87 5.28 9.87 -2.43
N PHE A 88 6.19 9.04 -1.93
CA PHE A 88 7.27 9.44 -1.03
C PHE A 88 8.50 8.56 -1.27
N GLY A 89 9.65 8.99 -0.74
CA GLY A 89 10.94 8.31 -0.88
C GLY A 89 11.34 8.17 -2.36
N GLU A 90 11.86 7.02 -2.75
CA GLU A 90 12.34 6.75 -4.12
C GLU A 90 11.26 6.90 -5.21
N ALA A 91 9.97 6.84 -4.86
CA ALA A 91 8.88 7.04 -5.80
C ALA A 91 8.52 8.53 -6.01
N ASP A 92 8.94 9.43 -5.12
CA ASP A 92 8.63 10.86 -5.18
C ASP A 92 9.69 11.59 -5.98
N LEU A 93 9.64 11.52 -7.30
CA LEU A 93 10.66 12.14 -8.15
C LEU A 93 10.28 13.57 -8.56
N PRO A 94 11.26 14.50 -8.64
CA PRO A 94 12.69 14.31 -8.39
C PRO A 94 13.13 14.44 -6.92
N GLU A 95 12.28 14.93 -6.02
CA GLU A 95 12.73 15.42 -4.69
C GLU A 95 13.02 14.34 -3.65
N LYS A 96 12.55 13.11 -3.89
CA LYS A 96 12.65 11.91 -3.04
C LYS A 96 12.30 12.15 -1.58
N ARG A 97 11.25 12.93 -1.30
CA ARG A 97 10.98 13.44 0.04
C ARG A 97 10.54 12.30 0.98
N PRO A 98 10.99 12.29 2.24
CA PRO A 98 10.60 11.28 3.21
C PRO A 98 9.11 11.35 3.56
N LEU A 99 8.55 10.22 4.00
CA LEU A 99 7.12 10.08 4.34
C LEU A 99 6.62 11.16 5.29
N VAL A 100 7.38 11.47 6.34
CA VAL A 100 6.99 12.47 7.34
C VAL A 100 6.90 13.86 6.73
N GLN A 101 7.80 14.21 5.80
CA GLN A 101 7.77 15.49 5.10
C GLN A 101 6.55 15.58 4.17
N ARG A 102 6.29 14.56 3.36
CA ARG A 102 5.11 14.51 2.49
C ARG A 102 3.81 14.61 3.29
N ARG A 103 3.71 13.88 4.40
CA ARG A 103 2.57 13.99 5.34
C ARG A 103 2.40 15.41 5.88
N LYS A 104 3.47 16.12 6.23
CA LYS A 104 3.38 17.52 6.70
C LYS A 104 2.87 18.46 5.60
N GLN A 105 3.39 18.33 4.37
CA GLN A 105 2.95 19.14 3.22
C GLN A 105 1.46 18.98 2.95
N LEU A 106 0.98 17.73 3.02
CA LEU A 106 -0.43 17.37 2.83
C LEU A 106 -1.28 17.62 4.08
N GLY A 107 -0.72 18.26 5.12
CA GLY A 107 -1.46 18.57 6.34
C GLY A 107 -1.97 17.35 7.08
N TRP A 108 -1.38 16.18 6.92
CA TRP A 108 -1.85 14.89 7.46
C TRP A 108 -2.14 14.92 8.97
N PHE A 109 -1.39 15.73 9.71
CA PHE A 109 -1.51 15.85 11.18
C PHE A 109 -2.46 16.97 11.63
N THR A 110 -2.88 17.83 10.71
CA THR A 110 -3.80 18.94 10.95
C THR A 110 -5.13 18.58 10.31
N ARG A 111 -6.22 18.44 11.07
CA ARG A 111 -7.55 18.13 10.50
C ARG A 111 -7.92 19.19 9.46
N ARG A 112 -7.75 18.88 8.18
CA ARG A 112 -8.05 19.75 7.05
C ARG A 112 -9.11 19.11 6.16
N ASP A 113 -9.73 19.96 5.34
CA ASP A 113 -10.60 19.53 4.27
C ASP A 113 -9.80 18.70 3.26
N PHE A 114 -10.10 17.41 3.20
CA PHE A 114 -9.46 16.46 2.29
C PHE A 114 -9.67 16.81 0.82
N SER A 115 -10.72 17.59 0.49
CA SER A 115 -11.03 18.00 -0.88
C SER A 115 -10.02 19.01 -1.47
N ALA A 116 -9.28 19.72 -0.61
CA ALA A 116 -8.25 20.68 -1.02
C ALA A 116 -6.85 20.07 -1.15
N LEU A 117 -6.72 18.74 -0.97
CA LEU A 117 -5.45 18.05 -1.12
C LEU A 117 -5.22 17.64 -2.57
N GLU A 118 -4.07 18.04 -3.11
CA GLU A 118 -3.56 17.60 -4.40
C GLU A 118 -2.81 16.27 -4.21
N PRO A 119 -3.35 15.13 -4.68
CA PRO A 119 -2.62 13.89 -4.71
C PRO A 119 -1.62 13.88 -5.88
N ASP A 120 -0.59 13.04 -5.80
CA ASP A 120 0.31 12.84 -6.94
C ASP A 120 -0.38 12.00 -8.04
N LEU A 121 -1.28 11.09 -7.64
CA LEU A 121 -2.05 10.24 -8.54
C LEU A 121 -3.51 10.11 -8.08
N GLY A 122 -4.44 10.10 -9.03
CA GLY A 122 -5.87 9.93 -8.78
C GLY A 122 -6.66 11.23 -8.64
N VAL A 123 -7.86 11.13 -8.08
CA VAL A 123 -8.76 12.28 -7.88
C VAL A 123 -8.57 12.88 -6.48
N ALA A 124 -9.09 14.07 -6.23
CA ALA A 124 -9.06 14.68 -4.90
C ALA A 124 -9.63 13.73 -3.82
N PRO A 125 -8.97 13.59 -2.65
CA PRO A 125 -9.38 12.64 -1.61
C PRO A 125 -10.81 12.84 -1.11
N ALA A 126 -11.61 11.79 -1.21
CA ALA A 126 -12.95 11.75 -0.63
C ALA A 126 -12.94 11.20 0.81
N ARG A 127 -13.94 11.59 1.63
CA ARG A 127 -14.06 11.17 3.05
C ARG A 127 -14.00 9.66 3.29
N LYS A 128 -14.39 8.84 2.31
CA LYS A 128 -14.51 7.38 2.47
C LYS A 128 -13.19 6.63 2.30
N CYS A 129 -12.32 7.09 1.39
CA CYS A 129 -11.08 6.39 1.03
C CYS A 129 -9.82 7.11 1.53
N GLY A 130 -9.95 8.39 1.93
CA GLY A 130 -8.81 9.17 2.42
C GLY A 130 -7.72 9.29 1.37
N LEU A 131 -6.46 9.35 1.84
CA LEU A 131 -5.29 9.52 1.00
C LEU A 131 -4.27 8.41 1.33
N THR A 132 -3.79 7.69 0.31
CA THR A 132 -2.86 6.56 0.49
C THR A 132 -1.43 7.00 0.18
N ALA A 133 -0.47 6.55 0.98
CA ALA A 133 0.95 6.79 0.75
C ALA A 133 1.57 5.57 0.07
N CYS A 134 2.23 5.74 -1.07
CA CYS A 134 2.96 4.67 -1.75
C CYS A 134 4.46 4.98 -1.87
N PHE A 135 5.27 3.96 -1.62
CA PHE A 135 6.69 3.95 -1.85
C PHE A 135 7.05 2.74 -2.70
N ARG A 136 8.01 2.91 -3.60
CA ARG A 136 8.63 1.82 -4.34
C ARG A 136 10.13 2.03 -4.33
N ALA A 137 10.87 1.08 -3.74
CA ALA A 137 12.25 0.84 -4.12
C ALA A 137 12.25 -0.34 -5.09
N LEU A 138 12.73 -0.14 -6.31
CA LEU A 138 13.08 -1.21 -7.23
C LEU A 138 14.60 -1.35 -7.30
#